data_AF-A0AB73BKW6-F1
#
_entry.id   AF-A0AB73BKW6-F1
#
_cell.length_a   1.000
_cell.length_b   1.000
_cell.length_c   1.000
_cell.angle_alpha   90.00
_cell.angle_beta   90.00
_cell.angle_gamma   90.00
#
_symmetry.space_group_name_H-M   'P 1'
#
loop_
_entity.id
_entity.type
_entity.pdbx_description
1 polymer ?
#
loop_
_entity_poly.entity_id
_entity_poly.type
_entity_poly.pdbx_seq_one_letter_code
_entity_poly.pdbx_strand_id
1 'polypeptide(L)'
;MHTSLACGKWSTIGCLNHHTQLFIGDVVSVTFYDLQGELVSLSFDYKITSLEQGEPHAWPRLVAEHINVHIPLISAGRMTEQGLVVAYRQNEIFALRSSGICKAQVDFHCIAKCDDYVVKECDAYEFIYPQSSDSYNAGTKVLQPKTGKIYQCRPWPFNEFCRVNDENKVMFEPGIGQSWTMAWIQVSD
;
A
#
# COMPACT_ATOMS: atom_id res chain seq x y z
N MET A 1 -5.70 11.63 -32.38
CA MET A 1 -7.16 11.89 -32.54
C MET A 1 -7.71 12.07 -31.14
N HIS A 2 -8.06 13.30 -30.77
CA HIS A 2 -8.53 13.62 -29.41
C HIS A 2 -9.98 13.17 -29.29
N THR A 3 -10.23 12.17 -28.45
CA THR A 3 -11.56 11.67 -28.12
C THR A 3 -12.35 12.79 -27.47
N SER A 4 -13.40 13.24 -28.15
CA SER A 4 -14.31 14.28 -27.69
C SER A 4 -14.95 13.84 -26.37
N LEU A 5 -14.58 14.48 -25.27
CA LEU A 5 -15.29 14.36 -24.00
C LEU A 5 -16.74 14.77 -24.25
N ALA A 6 -17.69 13.91 -23.88
CA ALA A 6 -19.11 14.21 -23.99
C ALA A 6 -19.41 15.59 -23.39
N CYS A 7 -20.00 16.48 -24.20
CA CYS A 7 -20.43 17.80 -23.76
C CYS A 7 -21.53 17.64 -22.70
N GLY A 8 -21.21 17.91 -21.44
CA GLY A 8 -22.14 17.72 -20.32
C GLY A 8 -21.60 18.30 -19.01
N LYS A 9 -22.51 18.59 -18.08
CA LYS A 9 -22.15 19.02 -16.72
C LYS A 9 -21.73 17.79 -15.92
N TRP A 10 -20.53 17.80 -15.37
CA TRP A 10 -20.00 16.75 -14.51
C TRP A 10 -20.31 17.06 -13.04
N SER A 11 -20.52 16.02 -12.24
CA SER A 11 -20.77 16.13 -10.79
C SER A 11 -19.81 15.22 -10.04
N THR A 12 -19.22 15.71 -8.96
CA THR A 12 -18.38 14.89 -8.07
C THR A 12 -19.25 13.88 -7.33
N ILE A 13 -18.92 12.60 -7.45
CA ILE A 13 -19.67 11.49 -6.87
C ILE A 13 -18.85 10.66 -5.87
N GLY A 14 -17.53 10.85 -5.81
CA GLY A 14 -16.66 10.17 -4.85
C GLY A 14 -15.22 10.67 -4.90
N CYS A 15 -14.36 10.12 -4.05
CA CYS A 15 -12.95 10.48 -3.96
C CYS A 15 -12.05 9.25 -3.86
N LEU A 16 -10.86 9.33 -4.47
CA LEU A 16 -9.81 8.30 -4.39
C LEU A 16 -8.69 8.69 -3.42
N ASN A 17 -8.95 9.65 -2.53
CA ASN A 17 -7.93 10.22 -1.65
C ASN A 17 -7.81 9.42 -0.37
N HIS A 18 -6.95 8.42 -0.37
CA HIS A 18 -6.65 7.65 0.82
C HIS A 18 -5.14 7.52 1.00
N HIS A 19 -4.65 7.72 2.23
CA HIS A 19 -3.23 7.61 2.57
C HIS A 19 -2.81 6.15 2.85
N THR A 20 -3.60 5.20 2.38
CA THR A 20 -3.47 3.80 2.73
C THR A 20 -2.50 3.12 1.78
N GLN A 21 -1.51 2.45 2.38
CA GLN A 21 -0.66 1.49 1.70
C GLN A 21 -1.47 0.21 1.51
N LEU A 22 -1.49 -0.29 0.28
CA LEU A 22 -2.06 -1.58 -0.08
C LEU A 22 -0.95 -2.57 -0.39
N PHE A 23 -1.24 -3.85 -0.25
CA PHE A 23 -0.31 -4.94 -0.48
C PHE A 23 -0.78 -5.85 -1.61
N ILE A 24 0.14 -6.63 -2.15
CA ILE A 24 -0.18 -7.63 -3.18
C ILE A 24 -1.27 -8.57 -2.63
N GLY A 25 -2.35 -8.70 -3.39
CA GLY A 25 -3.53 -9.47 -2.99
C GLY A 25 -4.69 -8.62 -2.50
N ASP A 26 -4.43 -7.41 -1.98
CA ASP A 26 -5.49 -6.49 -1.61
C ASP A 26 -6.29 -6.06 -2.85
N VAL A 27 -7.56 -5.72 -2.62
CA VAL A 27 -8.49 -5.31 -3.66
C VAL A 27 -9.11 -3.98 -3.28
N VAL A 28 -9.10 -3.04 -4.23
CA VAL A 28 -9.88 -1.80 -4.15
C VAL A 28 -11.17 -2.02 -4.91
N SER A 29 -12.29 -2.07 -4.18
CA SER A 29 -13.62 -2.21 -4.77
C SER A 29 -14.22 -0.83 -4.99
N VAL A 30 -14.56 -0.51 -6.23
CA VAL A 30 -15.20 0.75 -6.60
C VAL A 30 -16.64 0.47 -7.02
N THR A 31 -17.58 0.93 -6.20
CA THR A 31 -19.00 0.68 -6.37
C THR A 31 -19.75 1.95 -6.75
N PHE A 32 -20.49 1.92 -7.85
CA PHE A 32 -21.28 3.06 -8.32
C PHE A 32 -22.75 2.90 -7.99
N TYR A 33 -23.45 4.00 -7.76
CA TYR A 33 -24.87 4.02 -7.45
C TYR A 33 -25.61 5.08 -8.26
N ASP A 34 -26.84 4.76 -8.65
CA ASP A 34 -27.86 5.70 -9.11
C ASP A 34 -28.97 5.85 -8.04
N LEU A 35 -30.10 6.45 -8.43
CA LEU A 35 -31.27 6.58 -7.55
C LEU A 35 -31.99 5.24 -7.26
N GLN A 36 -31.75 4.21 -8.06
CA GLN A 36 -32.37 2.89 -7.93
C GLN A 36 -31.52 1.93 -7.10
N GLY A 37 -30.20 2.17 -7.00
CA GLY A 37 -29.29 1.42 -6.15
C GLY A 37 -27.93 1.22 -6.80
N GLU A 38 -27.30 0.09 -6.47
CA GLU A 38 -25.98 -0.24 -6.98
C GLU A 38 -25.99 -0.58 -8.48
N LEU A 39 -25.04 -0.01 -9.21
CA LEU A 39 -24.80 -0.26 -10.63
C LEU A 39 -23.73 -1.34 -10.79
N VAL A 40 -24.11 -2.58 -10.46
CA VAL A 40 -23.21 -3.75 -10.46
C VAL A 40 -22.46 -3.93 -11.79
N SER A 41 -23.06 -3.55 -12.92
CA SER A 41 -22.43 -3.64 -14.24
C SER A 41 -21.31 -2.63 -14.48
N LEU A 42 -21.25 -1.55 -13.69
CA LEU A 42 -20.21 -0.53 -13.76
C LEU A 42 -19.20 -0.64 -12.62
N SER A 43 -19.63 -1.20 -11.48
CA SER A 43 -18.76 -1.46 -10.33
C SER A 43 -17.69 -2.49 -10.68
N PHE A 44 -16.52 -2.38 -10.07
CA PHE A 44 -15.40 -3.29 -10.33
C PHE A 44 -14.44 -3.41 -9.15
N ASP A 45 -13.65 -4.48 -9.18
CA ASP A 45 -12.57 -4.77 -8.25
C ASP A 45 -11.22 -4.55 -8.92
N TYR A 46 -10.38 -3.72 -8.32
CA TYR A 46 -9.00 -3.50 -8.74
C TYR A 46 -8.03 -4.23 -7.80
N LYS A 47 -7.48 -5.34 -8.28
CA LYS A 47 -6.54 -6.16 -7.51
C LYS A 47 -5.12 -5.60 -7.57
N ILE A 48 -4.49 -5.44 -6.41
CA ILE A 48 -3.09 -5.09 -6.29
C ILE A 48 -2.23 -6.32 -6.55
N THR A 49 -1.33 -6.24 -7.52
CA THR A 49 -0.48 -7.35 -7.98
C THR A 49 1.01 -7.09 -7.80
N SER A 50 1.41 -5.84 -7.56
CA SER A 50 2.79 -5.47 -7.25
C SER A 50 2.88 -4.48 -6.09
N LEU A 51 4.07 -4.41 -5.47
CA LEU A 51 4.34 -3.47 -4.36
C LEU A 51 4.19 -2.01 -4.80
N GLU A 52 4.72 -1.66 -5.97
CA GLU A 52 4.62 -0.31 -6.55
C GLU A 52 3.16 0.10 -6.76
N GLN A 53 2.31 -0.83 -7.24
CA GLN A 53 0.88 -0.54 -7.40
C GLN A 53 0.21 -0.15 -6.09
N GLY A 54 0.59 -0.79 -4.98
CA GLY A 54 -0.03 -0.60 -3.68
C GLY A 54 0.40 0.67 -2.93
N GLU A 55 1.41 1.40 -3.42
CA GLU A 55 1.90 2.61 -2.75
C GLU A 55 0.80 3.70 -2.68
N PRO A 56 0.71 4.50 -1.60
CA PRO A 56 -0.37 5.46 -1.38
C PRO A 56 -0.49 6.55 -2.47
N HIS A 57 0.58 6.78 -3.23
CA HIS A 57 0.60 7.69 -4.37
C HIS A 57 0.32 7.03 -5.73
N ALA A 58 0.30 5.69 -5.77
CA ALA A 58 0.25 4.90 -7.00
C ALA A 58 -1.15 4.34 -7.23
N TRP A 59 -1.72 3.60 -6.27
CA TRP A 59 -3.04 2.98 -6.47
C TRP A 59 -4.16 3.99 -6.79
N PRO A 60 -4.24 5.21 -6.21
CA PRO A 60 -5.31 6.15 -6.56
C PRO A 60 -5.25 6.57 -8.03
N ARG A 61 -4.02 6.73 -8.56
CA ARG A 61 -3.76 7.10 -9.94
C ARG A 61 -4.16 5.96 -10.88
N LEU A 62 -3.75 4.74 -10.55
CA LEU A 62 -4.04 3.55 -11.34
C LEU A 62 -5.54 3.24 -11.40
N VAL A 63 -6.25 3.37 -10.28
CA VAL A 63 -7.70 3.21 -10.24
C VAL A 63 -8.39 4.31 -11.05
N ALA A 64 -7.93 5.55 -10.97
CA ALA A 64 -8.47 6.64 -11.77
C ALA A 64 -8.27 6.41 -13.29
N GLU A 65 -7.09 5.94 -13.69
CA GLU A 65 -6.81 5.54 -15.09
C GLU A 65 -7.72 4.41 -15.54
N HIS A 66 -7.91 3.39 -14.70
CA HIS A 66 -8.81 2.28 -15.00
C HIS A 66 -10.26 2.76 -15.23
N ILE A 67 -10.77 3.66 -14.38
CA ILE A 67 -12.10 4.28 -14.55
C ILE A 67 -12.18 4.99 -15.91
N ASN A 68 -11.21 5.84 -16.21
CA ASN A 68 -11.19 6.65 -17.44
C ASN A 68 -11.12 5.81 -18.72
N VAL A 69 -10.49 4.64 -18.66
CA VAL A 69 -10.37 3.73 -19.81
C VAL A 69 -11.65 2.90 -20.00
N HIS A 70 -12.27 2.44 -18.91
CA HIS A 70 -13.32 1.42 -18.98
C HIS A 70 -14.75 1.94 -18.81
N ILE A 71 -14.95 3.15 -18.27
CA ILE A 71 -16.29 3.65 -17.92
C ILE A 71 -16.54 5.03 -18.56
N PRO A 72 -17.07 5.10 -19.79
CA PRO A 72 -17.22 6.36 -20.54
C PRO A 72 -18.11 7.43 -19.88
N LEU A 73 -19.00 7.03 -18.97
CA LEU A 73 -19.93 7.92 -18.27
C LEU A 73 -19.33 8.54 -17.00
N ILE A 74 -18.13 8.10 -16.62
CA ILE A 74 -17.43 8.47 -15.41
C ILE A 74 -16.03 8.95 -15.79
N SER A 75 -15.48 9.88 -15.03
CA SER A 75 -14.08 10.28 -15.16
C SER A 75 -13.49 10.51 -13.78
N ALA A 76 -12.23 10.13 -13.59
CA ALA A 76 -11.53 10.21 -12.32
C ALA A 76 -10.20 10.95 -12.48
N GLY A 77 -9.95 11.92 -11.61
CA GLY A 77 -8.77 12.79 -11.68
C GLY A 77 -8.95 14.06 -10.86
N ARG A 78 -8.07 15.03 -11.06
CA ARG A 78 -8.23 16.39 -10.53
C ARG A 78 -8.71 17.31 -11.64
N MET A 79 -9.81 18.01 -11.40
CA MET A 79 -10.31 19.02 -12.34
C MET A 79 -9.42 20.26 -12.28
N THR A 80 -8.88 20.68 -13.42
CA THR A 80 -8.07 21.90 -13.56
C THR A 80 -8.68 22.82 -14.62
N GLU A 81 -8.16 24.04 -14.75
CA GLU A 81 -8.57 24.98 -15.81
C GLU A 81 -8.33 24.44 -17.22
N GLN A 82 -7.38 23.52 -17.38
CA GLN A 82 -7.02 22.87 -18.64
C GLN A 82 -7.84 21.60 -18.91
N GLY A 83 -8.74 21.23 -17.99
CA GLY A 83 -9.50 19.99 -18.01
C GLY A 83 -9.09 19.02 -16.90
N LEU A 84 -9.58 17.79 -17.00
CA LEU A 84 -9.31 16.74 -16.01
C LEU A 84 -7.92 16.15 -16.22
N VAL A 85 -7.12 16.10 -15.15
CA VAL A 85 -5.77 15.52 -15.14
C VAL A 85 -5.71 14.44 -14.06
N VAL A 86 -5.28 13.23 -14.41
CA VAL A 86 -5.02 12.19 -13.40
C VAL A 86 -3.78 12.61 -12.60
N ALA A 87 -3.97 12.90 -11.31
CA ALA A 87 -2.92 13.39 -10.44
C ALA A 87 -2.35 12.27 -9.55
N TYR A 88 -1.20 12.51 -8.94
CA TYR A 88 -0.62 11.59 -7.93
C TYR A 88 -1.39 11.60 -6.60
N ARG A 89 -2.11 12.69 -6.32
CA ARG A 89 -2.91 12.89 -5.11
C ARG A 89 -4.13 13.71 -5.46
N GLN A 90 -5.16 13.66 -4.60
CA GLN A 90 -6.34 14.51 -4.73
C GLN A 90 -7.18 14.20 -5.98
N ASN A 91 -7.30 12.90 -6.33
CA ASN A 91 -8.17 12.46 -7.41
C ASN A 91 -9.61 12.32 -6.89
N GLU A 92 -10.54 12.93 -7.61
CA GLU A 92 -11.98 12.85 -7.41
C GLU A 92 -12.61 12.03 -8.55
N ILE A 93 -13.77 11.46 -8.29
CA ILE A 93 -14.56 10.72 -9.27
C ILE A 93 -15.75 11.59 -9.65
N PHE A 94 -15.94 11.78 -10.95
CA PHE A 94 -16.98 12.58 -11.55
C PHE A 94 -17.86 11.71 -12.44
N ALA A 95 -19.16 11.97 -12.46
CA ALA A 95 -20.08 11.40 -13.45
C ALA A 95 -20.77 12.49 -14.25
N LEU A 96 -21.11 12.17 -15.50
CA LEU A 96 -22.00 13.01 -16.30
C LEU A 96 -23.36 13.12 -15.60
N ARG A 97 -23.86 14.33 -15.38
CA ARG A 97 -25.15 14.52 -14.69
C ARG A 97 -26.32 13.81 -15.39
N SER A 98 -26.23 13.65 -16.72
CA SER A 98 -27.22 12.93 -17.52
C SER A 98 -27.17 11.40 -17.39
N SER A 99 -26.10 10.82 -16.82
CA SER A 99 -26.01 9.37 -16.61
C SER A 99 -26.87 8.89 -15.44
N GLY A 100 -27.31 9.79 -14.55
CA GLY A 100 -28.07 9.45 -13.34
C GLY A 100 -27.22 8.88 -12.20
N ILE A 101 -25.92 8.66 -12.43
CA ILE A 101 -24.98 8.16 -11.42
C ILE A 101 -24.69 9.28 -10.42
N CYS A 102 -24.90 9.02 -9.13
CA CYS A 102 -24.85 10.05 -8.10
C CYS A 102 -23.85 9.77 -6.97
N LYS A 103 -23.35 8.54 -6.84
CA LYS A 103 -22.40 8.17 -5.80
C LYS A 103 -21.40 7.13 -6.30
N ALA A 104 -20.15 7.28 -5.91
CA ALA A 104 -19.10 6.28 -6.00
C ALA A 104 -18.58 6.00 -4.58
N GLN A 105 -18.59 4.74 -4.19
CA GLN A 105 -18.03 4.26 -2.94
C GLN A 105 -16.75 3.50 -3.24
N VAL A 106 -15.72 3.73 -2.43
CA VAL A 106 -14.43 3.04 -2.54
C VAL A 106 -14.24 2.28 -1.26
N ASP A 107 -14.25 0.95 -1.36
CA ASP A 107 -14.03 0.03 -0.27
C ASP A 107 -12.73 -0.73 -0.48
N PHE A 108 -12.15 -1.22 0.61
CA PHE A 108 -10.91 -1.99 0.59
C PHE A 108 -11.18 -3.39 1.11
N HIS A 109 -10.96 -4.39 0.27
CA HIS A 109 -10.89 -5.77 0.71
C HIS A 109 -9.42 -6.10 0.92
N CYS A 110 -8.96 -5.93 2.15
CA CYS A 110 -7.60 -6.27 2.55
C CYS A 110 -7.46 -7.79 2.68
N ILE A 111 -7.38 -8.49 1.54
CA ILE A 111 -7.22 -9.94 1.49
C ILE A 111 -5.84 -10.34 2.04
N ALA A 112 -4.81 -9.48 1.91
CA ALA A 112 -3.48 -9.76 2.49
C ALA A 112 -3.49 -9.80 4.04
N LYS A 113 -4.54 -9.27 4.69
CA LYS A 113 -4.74 -9.37 6.16
C LYS A 113 -5.75 -10.44 6.58
N CYS A 114 -6.39 -11.12 5.64
CA CYS A 114 -7.48 -12.05 5.92
C CYS A 114 -7.17 -13.44 5.35
N ASP A 115 -6.04 -14.02 5.72
CA ASP A 115 -5.88 -15.47 5.85
C ASP A 115 -4.86 -15.78 6.97
N ASP A 116 -5.41 -16.17 8.12
CA ASP A 116 -4.87 -17.01 9.20
C ASP A 116 -3.60 -16.58 10.00
N TYR A 117 -3.88 -15.81 11.07
CA TYR A 117 -3.53 -16.08 12.48
C TYR A 117 -2.05 -16.27 12.92
N VAL A 118 -1.42 -15.18 13.35
CA VAL A 118 -1.12 -14.92 14.78
C VAL A 118 -1.01 -13.40 14.93
N VAL A 119 -1.70 -12.85 15.93
CA VAL A 119 -1.52 -11.47 16.39
C VAL A 119 -0.03 -11.22 16.62
N LYS A 120 0.60 -10.48 15.71
CA LYS A 120 1.97 -10.01 15.90
C LYS A 120 2.01 -8.53 15.59
N GLU A 121 2.37 -7.77 16.62
CA GLU A 121 2.55 -6.32 16.62
C GLU A 121 3.20 -5.86 15.31
N CYS A 122 2.40 -5.29 14.42
CA CYS A 122 2.74 -5.13 13.00
C CYS A 122 3.72 -3.98 12.69
N ASP A 123 4.39 -3.42 13.69
CA ASP A 123 5.47 -2.42 13.49
C ASP A 123 6.67 -2.65 14.43
N ALA A 124 6.71 -3.79 15.13
CA ALA A 124 7.76 -4.03 16.10
C ALA A 124 9.06 -4.48 15.43
N TYR A 125 9.01 -5.18 14.29
CA TYR A 125 10.21 -5.61 13.55
C TYR A 125 9.98 -5.77 12.04
N GLU A 126 11.07 -5.65 11.26
CA GLU A 126 11.07 -5.63 9.79
C GLU A 126 11.49 -6.98 9.18
N PHE A 127 12.37 -7.75 9.85
CA PHE A 127 12.85 -9.05 9.35
C PHE A 127 12.88 -10.13 10.43
N ILE A 128 12.97 -11.39 10.01
CA ILE A 128 13.26 -12.51 10.91
C ILE A 128 14.73 -12.88 10.76
N TYR A 129 15.51 -12.82 11.83
CA TYR A 129 16.93 -13.16 11.79
C TYR A 129 17.15 -14.65 11.43
N PRO A 130 18.09 -15.01 10.54
CA PRO A 130 19.02 -14.17 9.77
C PRO A 130 18.57 -13.89 8.31
N GLN A 131 17.28 -13.94 8.01
CA GLN A 131 16.77 -13.80 6.65
C GLN A 131 17.02 -12.39 6.10
N SER A 132 17.45 -12.31 4.84
CA SER A 132 17.76 -11.04 4.16
C SER A 132 18.78 -10.19 4.92
N SER A 133 19.78 -10.82 5.54
CA SER A 133 20.78 -10.14 6.37
C SER A 133 21.57 -9.07 5.63
N ASP A 134 21.68 -9.14 4.31
CA ASP A 134 22.30 -8.10 3.48
C ASP A 134 21.53 -6.77 3.53
N SER A 135 20.24 -6.81 3.84
CA SER A 135 19.37 -5.64 3.97
C SER A 135 19.41 -5.01 5.37
N TYR A 136 20.15 -5.58 6.32
CA TYR A 136 20.21 -5.04 7.67
C TYR A 136 21.08 -3.79 7.68
N ASN A 137 20.44 -2.68 8.03
CA ASN A 137 21.05 -1.36 8.16
C ASN A 137 20.84 -0.84 9.58
N ALA A 138 21.51 0.25 9.92
CA ALA A 138 21.27 0.93 11.19
C ALA A 138 19.77 1.18 11.40
N GLY A 139 19.25 0.78 12.56
CA GLY A 139 17.83 0.92 12.88
C GLY A 139 16.94 -0.25 12.45
N THR A 140 17.42 -1.16 11.61
CA THR A 140 16.65 -2.35 11.20
C THR A 140 16.27 -3.19 12.41
N LYS A 141 14.99 -3.49 12.59
CA LYS A 141 14.50 -4.35 13.67
C LYS A 141 14.30 -5.77 13.18
N VAL A 142 14.82 -6.75 13.92
CA VAL A 142 14.68 -8.17 13.60
C VAL A 142 14.11 -8.95 14.76
N LEU A 143 13.21 -9.88 14.47
CA LEU A 143 12.83 -10.92 15.41
C LEU A 143 13.90 -12.01 15.40
N GLN A 144 14.40 -12.39 16.58
CA GLN A 144 15.26 -13.56 16.77
C GLN A 144 14.39 -14.76 17.17
N PRO A 145 14.14 -15.75 16.28
CA PRO A 145 13.26 -16.88 16.58
C PRO A 145 13.69 -17.71 17.79
N LYS A 146 15.00 -17.80 18.04
CA LYS A 146 15.55 -18.60 19.14
C LYS A 146 15.30 -17.99 20.52
N THR A 147 15.19 -16.66 20.61
CA THR A 147 14.93 -15.95 21.87
C THR A 147 13.50 -15.43 21.96
N GLY A 148 12.78 -15.37 20.84
CA GLY A 148 11.45 -14.79 20.74
C GLY A 148 11.42 -13.25 20.83
N LYS A 149 12.58 -12.61 20.93
CA LYS A 149 12.71 -11.16 21.18
C LYS A 149 13.07 -10.38 19.93
N ILE A 150 12.85 -9.08 19.99
CA ILE A 150 13.14 -8.14 18.91
C ILE A 150 14.41 -7.35 19.22
N TYR A 151 15.25 -7.23 18.21
CA TYR A 151 16.53 -6.56 18.28
C TYR A 151 16.66 -5.53 17.17
N GLN A 152 17.05 -4.31 17.53
CA GLN A 152 17.33 -3.23 16.60
C GLN A 152 18.84 -3.17 16.31
N CYS A 153 19.20 -3.15 15.03
CA CYS A 153 20.56 -2.96 14.59
C CYS A 153 21.07 -1.58 15.01
N ARG A 154 22.27 -1.53 15.57
CA ARG A 154 22.87 -0.30 16.09
C ARG A 154 23.23 0.69 14.98
N PRO A 155 23.37 1.99 15.31
CA PRO A 155 23.92 2.98 14.38
C PRO A 155 25.35 2.66 13.92
N TRP A 156 25.78 3.34 12.86
CA TRP A 156 27.15 3.28 12.36
C TRP A 156 28.19 3.61 13.45
N PRO A 157 29.33 2.89 13.52
CA PRO A 157 29.82 1.86 12.60
C PRO A 157 29.39 0.42 12.94
N PHE A 158 28.61 0.24 14.01
CA PHE A 158 28.28 -1.08 14.54
C PHE A 158 27.26 -1.86 13.70
N ASN A 159 26.53 -1.16 12.83
CA ASN A 159 25.58 -1.75 11.90
C ASN A 159 26.22 -2.79 10.97
N GLU A 160 27.53 -2.68 10.69
CA GLU A 160 28.27 -3.62 9.85
C GLU A 160 28.27 -5.04 10.45
N PHE A 161 28.15 -5.17 11.78
CA PHE A 161 28.08 -6.46 12.48
C PHE A 161 26.68 -7.09 12.47
N CYS A 162 25.65 -6.36 12.04
CA CYS A 162 24.30 -6.91 11.92
C CYS A 162 24.18 -7.84 10.71
N ARG A 163 24.95 -7.58 9.65
CA ARG A 163 24.94 -8.38 8.42
C ARG A 163 25.62 -9.72 8.65
N VAL A 164 25.00 -10.79 8.19
CA VAL A 164 25.43 -12.16 8.45
C VAL A 164 26.32 -12.64 7.30
N ASN A 165 27.59 -12.91 7.61
CA ASN A 165 28.50 -13.68 6.79
C ASN A 165 29.08 -14.84 7.62
N ASP A 166 29.77 -15.81 7.00
CA ASP A 166 30.24 -17.02 7.69
C ASP A 166 31.18 -16.73 8.88
N GLU A 167 31.91 -15.61 8.86
CA GLU A 167 32.85 -15.21 9.91
C GLU A 167 32.14 -14.65 11.15
N ASN A 168 31.06 -13.87 10.96
CA ASN A 168 30.42 -13.09 12.02
C ASN A 168 29.08 -13.68 12.50
N LYS A 169 28.55 -14.69 11.77
CA LYS A 169 27.20 -15.27 11.93
C LYS A 169 26.85 -15.69 13.35
N VAL A 170 27.81 -16.24 14.10
CA VAL A 170 27.56 -16.74 15.46
C VAL A 170 27.96 -15.72 16.52
N MET A 171 29.02 -14.94 16.27
CA MET A 171 29.58 -14.04 17.27
C MET A 171 28.66 -12.86 17.60
N PHE A 172 27.92 -12.36 16.60
CA PHE A 172 27.02 -11.22 16.72
C PHE A 172 25.54 -11.61 16.60
N GLU A 173 25.19 -12.89 16.72
CA GLU A 173 23.80 -13.35 16.67
C GLU A 173 22.96 -12.65 17.75
N PRO A 174 21.87 -11.94 17.41
CA PRO A 174 21.12 -11.11 18.37
C PRO A 174 20.62 -11.94 19.54
N GLY A 175 20.97 -11.53 20.76
CA GLY A 175 20.58 -12.19 22.01
C GLY A 175 21.32 -13.48 22.36
N ILE A 176 22.25 -13.95 21.52
CA ILE A 176 22.90 -15.27 21.66
C ILE A 176 24.42 -15.17 21.54
N GLY A 177 24.93 -14.48 20.53
CA GLY A 177 26.36 -14.41 20.25
C GLY A 177 27.13 -13.70 21.36
N GLN A 178 28.36 -14.13 21.66
CA GLN A 178 29.14 -13.56 22.77
C GLN A 178 29.31 -12.03 22.69
N SER A 179 29.22 -11.47 21.49
CA SER A 179 29.36 -10.04 21.22
C SER A 179 28.10 -9.41 20.64
N TRP A 180 26.93 -10.05 20.77
CA TRP A 180 25.68 -9.58 20.17
C TRP A 180 25.33 -8.13 20.55
N THR A 181 25.65 -7.72 21.77
CA THR A 181 25.40 -6.37 22.28
C THR A 181 26.18 -5.28 21.56
N MET A 182 27.24 -5.63 20.82
CA MET A 182 27.98 -4.70 19.97
C MET A 182 27.20 -4.34 18.72
N ALA A 183 26.40 -5.26 18.16
CA ALA A 183 25.65 -5.07 16.92
C ALA A 183 24.20 -4.66 17.16
N TRP A 184 23.61 -5.11 18.28
CA TRP A 184 22.17 -5.03 18.50
C TRP A 184 21.79 -4.35 19.82
N ILE A 185 20.56 -3.83 19.85
CA ILE A 185 19.85 -3.34 21.02
C ILE A 185 18.57 -4.17 21.15
N GLN A 186 18.31 -4.83 22.28
CA GLN A 186 17.02 -5.47 22.51
C GLN A 186 15.96 -4.39 22.73
N VAL A 187 14.84 -4.47 22.00
CA VAL A 187 13.76 -3.45 22.03
C VAL A 187 12.39 -4.01 22.40
N SER A 188 12.31 -5.32 22.69
CA SER A 188 11.12 -5.95 23.30
C SER A 188 11.47 -6.51 24.68
N ASP A 189 10.48 -6.61 25.56
CA ASP A 189 10.64 -7.19 26.91
C ASP A 189 10.83 -8.72 26.88
#